data_AF-A0AAW8RKG3-F1
#
_entry.id   AF-A0AAW8RKG3-F1
#
_cell.length_a   1.000
_cell.length_b   1.000
_cell.length_c   1.000
_cell.angle_alpha   90.00
_cell.angle_beta   90.00
_cell.angle_gamma   90.00
#
_symmetry.space_group_name_H-M   'P 1'
#
loop_
_entity.id
_entity.type
_entity.pdbx_description
1 polymer ?
#
loop_
_entity_poly.entity_id
_entity_poly.type
_entity_poly.pdbx_seq_one_letter_code
_entity_poly.pdbx_strand_id
1 'polypeptide(L)'
;MIIGGIFSGIADWWSGLFGDGDADPKTVTKVLQDYGNYLQYQDVFSWICNTFLWGLIKGLYNLNTLLEKTIYQSFDLKDLLNAAGVNELFQSLISKVLALFCVVTLIYLGLKFFMSKHPPKIKNILVNLFMAMILIFGGSSLIDEGLNISKNFYGDVTAENKADKTGSPAFQIIQNNVIDVSTLLENDPNKVEHIPTDKRNALTAKNFKTANINGIITPEQAKGMAGNDKSGLSDIQKDRLKALQYRLELDDNGKEIPVQISDEGLAKYVYTSGYRRYISSPGIILAGETSLAVAYLFILFTIVTCIIELVFKKFYLVIAASTDFETGQRMKSAIEDISRSFLLLAFTILELRIYTLMLSGIGDLHAAGKINGFLYVVALIVLTIALFKGSQSVTKIFGVDTSLKNGSNSLLSMFALGNIAKNVG
;
A
#
# COMPACT_ATOMS: atom_id res chain seq x y z
N MET A 1 50.72 -49.75 -25.68
CA MET A 1 49.48 -50.31 -25.08
C MET A 1 49.04 -49.34 -23.97
N ILE A 2 48.65 -48.12 -24.33
CA ILE A 2 47.26 -47.65 -24.57
C ILE A 2 46.36 -47.88 -23.34
N ILE A 3 46.76 -47.38 -22.17
CA ILE A 3 45.82 -47.16 -21.04
C ILE A 3 45.99 -45.74 -20.45
N GLY A 4 47.10 -45.04 -20.73
CA GLY A 4 47.34 -43.67 -20.24
C GLY A 4 46.68 -42.52 -21.01
N GLY A 5 46.08 -42.78 -22.19
CA GLY A 5 45.54 -41.72 -23.06
C GLY A 5 44.02 -41.54 -23.03
N ILE A 6 43.28 -42.36 -22.30
CA ILE A 6 41.81 -42.27 -22.22
C ILE A 6 41.37 -41.44 -21.00
N PHE A 7 42.18 -41.41 -19.93
CA PHE A 7 41.89 -40.60 -18.73
C PHE A 7 42.38 -39.16 -18.82
N SER A 8 43.39 -38.85 -19.67
CA SER A 8 43.75 -37.45 -19.97
C SER A 8 42.64 -36.75 -20.74
N GLY A 9 42.01 -37.44 -21.70
CA GLY A 9 40.93 -36.87 -22.50
C GLY A 9 39.66 -36.54 -21.70
N ILE A 10 39.40 -37.24 -20.60
CA ILE A 10 38.28 -36.92 -19.69
C ILE A 10 38.63 -35.71 -18.84
N ALA A 11 39.85 -35.64 -18.27
CA ALA A 11 40.31 -34.47 -17.52
C ALA A 11 40.40 -33.20 -18.38
N ASP A 12 40.83 -33.32 -19.64
CA ASP A 12 40.90 -32.23 -20.62
C ASP A 12 39.52 -31.83 -21.17
N TRP A 13 38.56 -32.75 -21.23
CA TRP A 13 37.17 -32.44 -21.58
C TRP A 13 36.46 -31.71 -20.45
N TRP A 14 36.74 -32.10 -19.21
CA TRP A 14 36.29 -31.37 -18.02
C TRP A 14 36.92 -29.97 -17.95
N SER A 15 38.22 -29.80 -18.14
CA SER A 15 38.87 -28.48 -18.09
C SER A 15 38.34 -27.50 -19.16
N GLY A 16 37.97 -28.01 -20.35
CA GLY A 16 37.34 -27.22 -21.41
C GLY A 16 35.90 -26.76 -21.11
N LEU A 17 35.15 -27.50 -20.29
CA LEU A 17 33.80 -27.12 -19.82
C LEU A 17 33.81 -26.17 -18.61
N PHE A 18 34.91 -26.18 -17.84
CA PHE A 18 35.03 -25.41 -16.60
C PHE A 18 35.73 -24.05 -16.74
N GLY A 19 36.42 -23.81 -17.86
CA GLY A 19 37.27 -22.64 -18.08
C GLY A 19 38.39 -22.54 -17.03
N ASP A 20 39.34 -21.62 -17.25
CA ASP A 20 40.43 -21.32 -16.29
C ASP A 20 39.89 -20.55 -15.06
N GLY A 21 38.90 -21.12 -14.36
CA GLY A 21 38.33 -20.57 -13.14
C GLY A 21 38.93 -21.20 -11.90
N ASP A 22 39.47 -20.37 -11.01
CA ASP A 22 40.20 -20.72 -9.79
C ASP A 22 39.35 -21.38 -8.66
N ALA A 23 38.26 -22.11 -8.97
CA ALA A 23 37.30 -22.60 -7.98
C ALA A 23 37.04 -24.11 -8.08
N ASP A 24 37.04 -24.81 -6.93
CA ASP A 24 36.74 -26.25 -6.84
C ASP A 24 35.29 -26.55 -7.27
N PRO A 25 35.06 -27.39 -8.30
CA PRO A 25 33.72 -27.67 -8.83
C PRO A 25 32.73 -28.16 -7.77
N LYS A 26 33.17 -28.98 -6.81
CA LYS A 26 32.28 -29.47 -5.74
C LYS A 26 31.81 -28.33 -4.82
N THR A 27 32.71 -27.41 -4.50
CA THR A 27 32.41 -26.24 -3.68
C THR A 27 31.45 -25.30 -4.41
N VAL A 28 31.66 -25.06 -5.71
CA VAL A 28 30.76 -24.24 -6.54
C VAL A 28 29.36 -24.85 -6.62
N THR A 29 29.26 -26.15 -6.93
CA THR A 29 27.96 -26.84 -7.00
C THR A 29 27.20 -26.70 -5.68
N LYS A 30 27.87 -26.92 -4.55
CA LYS A 30 27.25 -26.82 -3.24
C LYS A 30 26.72 -25.41 -2.96
N VAL A 31 27.50 -24.37 -3.25
CA VAL A 31 27.04 -22.98 -3.07
C VAL A 31 25.81 -22.70 -3.94
N LEU A 32 25.84 -23.08 -5.22
CA LEU A 32 24.71 -22.83 -6.12
C LEU A 32 23.45 -23.61 -5.71
N GLN A 33 23.59 -24.81 -5.16
CA GLN A 33 22.49 -25.59 -4.59
C GLN A 33 21.94 -24.95 -3.32
N ASP A 34 22.82 -24.58 -2.38
CA ASP A 34 22.44 -23.98 -1.09
C ASP A 34 21.67 -22.66 -1.27
N TYR A 35 22.01 -21.87 -2.29
CA TYR A 35 21.33 -20.62 -2.63
C TYR A 35 20.33 -20.76 -3.80
N GLY A 36 20.12 -21.96 -4.34
CA GLY A 36 19.33 -22.18 -5.56
C GLY A 36 17.88 -21.71 -5.46
N ASN A 37 17.30 -21.75 -4.26
CA ASN A 37 15.95 -21.24 -3.98
C ASN A 37 15.83 -19.70 -4.07
N TYR A 38 16.96 -18.99 -4.07
CA TYR A 38 17.01 -17.52 -4.10
C TYR A 38 17.63 -16.99 -5.38
N LEU A 39 18.70 -17.62 -5.88
CA LEU A 39 19.42 -17.15 -7.05
C LEU A 39 18.55 -17.22 -8.30
N GLN A 40 18.36 -16.06 -8.94
CA GLN A 40 17.57 -15.94 -10.16
C GLN A 40 18.50 -15.70 -11.34
N TYR A 41 18.73 -16.73 -12.16
CA TYR A 41 19.45 -16.58 -13.42
C TYR A 41 18.59 -15.82 -14.43
N GLN A 42 19.25 -14.97 -15.23
CA GLN A 42 18.58 -14.11 -16.19
C GLN A 42 19.01 -14.44 -17.62
N ASP A 43 18.11 -15.14 -18.34
CA ASP A 43 18.12 -15.24 -19.80
C ASP A 43 17.33 -14.08 -20.46
N VAL A 44 17.30 -14.03 -21.80
CA VAL A 44 16.59 -13.01 -22.59
C VAL A 44 15.11 -12.91 -22.23
N PHE A 45 14.42 -14.05 -22.15
CA PHE A 45 12.99 -14.08 -21.91
C PHE A 45 12.68 -13.63 -20.47
N SER A 46 13.45 -14.17 -19.52
CA SER A 46 13.47 -13.78 -18.12
C SER A 46 13.70 -12.27 -17.96
N TRP A 47 14.63 -11.67 -18.73
CA TRP A 47 14.87 -10.23 -18.75
C TRP A 47 13.68 -9.43 -19.27
N ILE A 48 13.09 -9.83 -20.40
CA ILE A 48 11.90 -9.15 -20.98
C ILE A 48 10.74 -9.19 -19.98
N CYS A 49 10.43 -10.37 -19.44
CA CYS A 49 9.36 -10.55 -18.46
C CYS A 49 9.61 -9.75 -17.19
N ASN A 50 10.83 -9.77 -16.64
CA ASN A 50 11.18 -9.01 -15.46
C ASN A 50 11.06 -7.51 -15.69
N THR A 51 11.50 -7.02 -16.85
CA THR A 51 11.36 -5.61 -17.25
C THR A 51 9.90 -5.17 -17.25
N PHE A 52 9.03 -6.00 -17.84
CA PHE A 52 7.60 -5.72 -17.89
C PHE A 52 6.96 -5.73 -16.49
N LEU A 53 7.18 -6.79 -15.70
CA LEU A 53 6.66 -6.91 -14.33
C LEU A 53 7.16 -5.77 -13.45
N TRP A 54 8.42 -5.36 -13.64
CA TRP A 54 9.00 -4.24 -12.93
C TRP A 54 8.37 -2.89 -13.30
N GLY A 55 8.06 -2.70 -14.58
CA GLY A 55 7.28 -1.56 -15.05
C GLY A 55 5.92 -1.47 -14.35
N LEU A 56 5.22 -2.62 -14.21
CA LEU A 56 3.96 -2.70 -13.48
C LEU A 56 4.13 -2.37 -11.99
N ILE A 57 5.17 -2.89 -11.32
CA ILE A 57 5.46 -2.58 -9.92
C ILE A 57 5.70 -1.08 -9.74
N LYS A 58 6.53 -0.45 -10.58
CA LYS A 58 6.76 1.00 -10.56
C LYS A 58 5.47 1.79 -10.80
N GLY A 59 4.62 1.33 -11.72
CA GLY A 59 3.31 1.91 -12.00
C GLY A 59 2.41 1.89 -10.77
N LEU A 60 2.25 0.72 -10.13
CA LEU A 60 1.42 0.56 -8.92
C LEU A 60 1.99 1.33 -7.73
N TYR A 61 3.31 1.30 -7.52
CA TYR A 61 3.96 2.10 -6.48
C TYR A 61 3.66 3.60 -6.63
N ASN A 62 3.77 4.13 -7.85
CA ASN A 62 3.44 5.52 -8.14
C ASN A 62 1.95 5.81 -7.93
N LEU A 63 1.07 4.89 -8.34
CA LEU A 63 -0.37 4.99 -8.10
C LEU A 63 -0.66 5.05 -6.59
N ASN A 64 -0.10 4.14 -5.79
CA ASN A 64 -0.29 4.11 -4.35
C ASN A 64 0.25 5.35 -3.65
N THR A 65 1.41 5.84 -4.08
CA THR A 65 1.96 7.11 -3.58
C THR A 65 1.06 8.30 -3.94
N LEU A 66 0.49 8.31 -5.14
CA LEU A 66 -0.47 9.32 -5.57
C LEU A 66 -1.76 9.25 -4.75
N LEU A 67 -2.29 8.05 -4.53
CA LEU A 67 -3.50 7.82 -3.74
C LEU A 67 -3.31 8.25 -2.29
N GLU A 68 -2.20 7.86 -1.64
CA GLU A 68 -1.87 8.28 -0.28
C GLU A 68 -1.84 9.80 -0.14
N LYS A 69 -1.21 10.49 -1.11
CA LYS A 69 -1.18 11.96 -1.18
C LYS A 69 -2.57 12.54 -1.43
N THR A 70 -3.35 11.93 -2.32
CA THR A 70 -4.70 12.38 -2.66
C THR A 70 -5.65 12.26 -1.47
N ILE A 71 -5.51 11.21 -0.66
CA ILE A 71 -6.26 11.08 0.60
C ILE A 71 -5.92 12.24 1.54
N TYR A 72 -4.65 12.56 1.73
CA TYR A 72 -4.25 13.71 2.56
C TYR A 72 -4.83 15.03 2.02
N GLN A 73 -4.73 15.25 0.71
CA GLN A 73 -5.23 16.45 0.03
C GLN A 73 -6.77 16.51 0.00
N SER A 74 -7.47 15.39 0.13
CA SER A 74 -8.94 15.37 0.12
C SER A 74 -9.54 16.17 1.28
N PHE A 75 -8.83 16.30 2.41
CA PHE A 75 -9.23 17.16 3.52
C PHE A 75 -9.24 18.66 3.18
N ASP A 76 -8.50 19.07 2.15
CA ASP A 76 -8.49 20.45 1.63
C ASP A 76 -9.64 20.72 0.65
N LEU A 77 -10.47 19.70 0.34
CA LEU A 77 -11.61 19.86 -0.54
C LEU A 77 -12.60 20.92 -0.05
N LYS A 78 -12.69 21.13 1.28
CA LYS A 78 -13.50 22.22 1.86
C LYS A 78 -13.07 23.58 1.32
N ASP A 79 -11.77 23.82 1.15
CA ASP A 79 -11.23 25.11 0.75
C ASP A 79 -11.46 25.32 -0.75
N LEU A 80 -11.34 24.25 -1.56
CA LEU A 80 -11.71 24.26 -2.97
C LEU A 80 -13.20 24.56 -3.16
N LEU A 81 -14.07 23.94 -2.37
CA LEU A 81 -15.52 24.19 -2.42
C LEU A 81 -15.86 25.61 -1.95
N ASN A 82 -15.19 26.10 -0.91
CA ASN A 82 -15.34 27.47 -0.44
C ASN A 82 -14.94 28.48 -1.54
N ALA A 83 -13.82 28.24 -2.22
CA ALA A 83 -13.37 29.05 -3.35
C ALA A 83 -14.32 28.99 -4.56
N ALA A 84 -15.04 27.87 -4.73
CA ALA A 84 -16.07 27.71 -5.77
C ALA A 84 -17.42 28.40 -5.43
N GLY A 85 -17.49 29.16 -4.33
CA GLY A 85 -18.66 29.95 -3.95
C GLY A 85 -19.59 29.29 -2.92
N VAL A 86 -19.25 28.11 -2.38
CA VAL A 86 -20.08 27.46 -1.35
C VAL A 86 -20.23 28.34 -0.10
N ASN A 87 -19.18 29.05 0.30
CA ASN A 87 -19.24 29.96 1.44
C ASN A 87 -20.14 31.18 1.15
N GLU A 88 -20.12 31.72 -0.08
CA GLU A 88 -21.01 32.83 -0.47
C GLU A 88 -22.48 32.39 -0.47
N LEU A 89 -22.76 31.20 -0.98
CA LEU A 89 -24.10 30.59 -0.90
C LEU A 89 -24.53 30.40 0.56
N PHE A 90 -23.63 29.94 1.42
CA PHE A 90 -23.88 29.78 2.85
C PHE A 90 -24.20 31.11 3.53
N GLN A 91 -23.42 32.16 3.26
CA GLN A 91 -23.67 33.52 3.78
C GLN A 91 -24.97 34.12 3.24
N SER A 92 -25.32 33.86 1.97
CA SER A 92 -26.62 34.25 1.41
C SER A 92 -27.77 33.53 2.11
N LEU A 93 -27.59 32.26 2.49
CA LEU A 93 -28.59 31.49 3.21
C LEU A 93 -28.79 32.01 4.63
N ILE A 94 -27.70 32.32 5.35
CA ILE A 94 -27.76 32.98 6.66
C ILE A 94 -28.45 34.34 6.56
N SER A 95 -28.10 35.18 5.59
CA SER A 95 -28.63 36.55 5.53
C SER A 95 -30.10 36.64 5.08
N LYS A 96 -30.55 35.77 4.16
CA LYS A 96 -31.89 35.88 3.54
C LYS A 96 -32.90 34.87 4.08
N VAL A 97 -32.47 33.63 4.29
CA VAL A 97 -33.37 32.50 4.58
C VAL A 97 -33.55 32.31 6.09
N LEU A 98 -32.51 32.60 6.87
CA LEU A 98 -32.55 32.51 8.34
C LEU A 98 -33.58 33.46 8.96
N ALA A 99 -33.57 34.74 8.58
CA ALA A 99 -34.47 35.74 9.15
C ALA A 99 -35.94 35.34 8.94
N LEU A 100 -36.26 34.83 7.75
CA LEU A 100 -37.59 34.33 7.42
C LEU A 100 -37.97 33.14 8.32
N PHE A 101 -37.13 32.11 8.42
CA PHE A 101 -37.44 30.94 9.24
C PHE A 101 -37.51 31.27 10.73
N CYS A 102 -36.62 32.12 11.25
CA CYS A 102 -36.66 32.58 12.64
C CYS A 102 -37.96 33.32 12.93
N VAL A 103 -38.36 34.27 12.08
CA VAL A 103 -39.60 35.05 12.28
C VAL A 103 -40.82 34.15 12.25
N VAL A 104 -40.93 33.26 11.25
CA VAL A 104 -42.06 32.31 11.14
C VAL A 104 -42.12 31.40 12.37
N THR A 105 -40.97 30.88 12.83
CA THR A 105 -40.90 29.99 14.00
C THR A 105 -41.28 30.73 15.29
N LEU A 106 -40.86 31.98 15.46
CA LEU A 106 -41.23 32.81 16.61
C LEU A 106 -42.71 33.19 16.61
N ILE A 107 -43.30 33.50 15.46
CA ILE A 107 -44.75 33.73 15.33
C ILE A 107 -45.52 32.47 15.71
N TYR A 108 -45.12 31.31 15.18
CA TYR A 108 -45.72 30.03 15.52
C TYR A 108 -45.63 29.72 17.02
N LEU A 109 -44.46 29.95 17.63
CA LEU A 109 -44.26 29.79 19.08
C LEU A 109 -45.15 30.74 19.88
N GLY A 110 -45.23 32.02 19.48
CA GLY A 110 -46.10 33.00 20.11
C GLY A 110 -47.57 32.57 20.08
N LEU A 111 -48.09 32.19 18.91
CA LEU A 111 -49.45 31.68 18.75
C LEU A 111 -49.69 30.45 19.63
N LYS A 112 -48.76 29.49 19.64
CA LYS A 112 -48.85 28.27 20.46
C LYS A 112 -48.81 28.58 21.95
N PHE A 113 -48.07 29.60 22.37
CA PHE A 113 -47.99 30.04 23.75
C PHE A 113 -49.35 30.56 24.27
N PHE A 114 -50.08 31.29 23.42
CA PHE A 114 -51.41 31.82 23.78
C PHE A 114 -52.54 30.80 23.64
N MET A 115 -52.46 29.88 22.67
CA MET A 115 -53.59 29.01 22.29
C MET A 115 -53.48 27.56 22.81
N SER A 116 -52.32 27.10 23.28
CA SER A 116 -52.11 25.72 23.71
C SER A 116 -52.53 25.48 25.16
N LYS A 117 -53.19 24.33 25.42
CA LYS A 117 -53.48 23.83 26.77
C LYS A 117 -52.20 23.49 27.56
N HIS A 118 -51.11 23.23 26.84
CA HIS A 118 -49.78 23.01 27.40
C HIS A 118 -48.79 23.93 26.69
N PRO A 119 -48.59 25.16 27.19
CA PRO A 119 -47.68 26.10 26.56
C PRO A 119 -46.22 25.59 26.67
N PRO A 120 -45.37 25.89 25.68
CA PRO A 120 -43.97 25.54 25.75
C PRO A 120 -43.26 26.19 26.95
N LYS A 121 -42.26 25.52 27.52
CA LYS A 121 -41.49 26.06 28.65
C LYS A 121 -40.55 27.17 28.16
N ILE A 122 -40.68 28.39 28.68
CA ILE A 122 -39.82 29.54 28.34
C ILE A 122 -38.33 29.21 28.51
N LYS A 123 -37.98 28.49 29.59
CA LYS A 123 -36.59 28.04 29.82
C LYS A 123 -36.04 27.24 28.63
N ASN A 124 -36.82 26.33 28.08
CA ASN A 124 -36.39 25.50 26.95
C ASN A 124 -36.21 26.35 25.69
N ILE A 125 -37.13 27.28 25.44
CA ILE A 125 -37.03 28.22 24.31
C ILE A 125 -35.76 29.04 24.42
N LEU A 126 -35.46 29.63 25.58
CA LEU A 126 -34.26 30.45 25.77
C LEU A 126 -32.96 29.64 25.58
N VAL A 127 -32.90 28.41 26.11
CA VAL A 127 -31.75 27.51 25.92
C VAL A 127 -31.58 27.15 24.44
N ASN A 128 -32.66 26.82 23.75
CA ASN A 128 -32.62 26.47 22.34
C ASN A 128 -32.27 27.66 21.45
N LEU A 129 -32.73 28.86 21.79
CA LEU A 129 -32.39 30.09 21.07
C LEU A 129 -30.90 30.44 21.26
N PHE A 130 -30.36 30.24 22.45
CA PHE A 130 -28.92 30.38 22.70
C PHE A 130 -28.10 29.35 21.92
N MET A 131 -28.50 28.07 21.94
CA MET A 131 -27.88 27.02 21.12
C MET A 131 -27.93 27.35 19.63
N ALA A 132 -29.08 27.83 19.14
CA ALA A 132 -29.25 28.23 17.75
C ALA A 132 -28.26 29.34 17.37
N MET A 133 -28.08 30.37 18.21
CA MET A 133 -27.08 31.42 17.95
C MET A 133 -25.68 30.84 17.80
N ILE A 134 -25.25 29.94 18.70
CA ILE A 134 -23.94 29.30 18.60
C ILE A 134 -23.81 28.50 17.30
N LEU A 135 -24.83 27.74 16.92
CA LEU A 135 -24.78 26.90 15.71
C LEU A 135 -24.81 27.72 14.41
N ILE A 136 -25.57 28.82 14.38
CA ILE A 136 -25.67 29.70 13.21
C ILE A 136 -24.35 30.42 12.96
N PHE A 137 -23.73 30.99 14.01
CA PHE A 137 -22.51 31.78 13.87
C PHE A 137 -21.23 30.95 13.96
N GLY A 138 -21.24 29.86 14.73
CA GLY A 138 -20.06 29.03 15.00
C GLY A 138 -20.08 27.65 14.36
N GLY A 139 -21.24 27.14 13.92
CA GLY A 139 -21.38 25.77 13.42
C GLY A 139 -20.53 25.46 12.19
N SER A 140 -20.42 26.38 11.23
CA SER A 140 -19.52 26.20 10.08
C SER A 140 -18.06 26.10 10.52
N SER A 141 -17.63 27.00 11.41
CA SER A 141 -16.26 27.01 11.94
C SER A 141 -15.93 25.73 12.70
N LEU A 142 -16.89 25.19 13.47
CA LEU A 142 -16.72 23.89 14.15
C LEU A 142 -16.53 22.75 13.16
N ILE A 143 -17.27 22.73 12.04
CA ILE A 143 -17.08 21.73 10.99
C ILE A 143 -15.71 21.91 10.32
N ASP A 144 -15.31 23.14 10.01
CA ASP A 144 -14.03 23.42 9.37
C ASP A 144 -12.85 23.03 10.24
N GLU A 145 -12.94 23.29 11.55
CA GLU A 145 -11.93 22.87 12.52
C GLU A 145 -11.91 21.36 12.72
N GLY A 146 -13.07 20.71 12.79
CA GLY A 146 -13.15 19.25 12.83
C GLY A 146 -12.49 18.58 11.61
N LEU A 147 -12.60 19.18 10.42
CA LEU A 147 -11.91 18.72 9.21
C LEU A 147 -10.39 18.91 9.30
N ASN A 148 -9.92 20.04 9.86
CA ASN A 148 -8.49 20.27 10.12
C ASN A 148 -7.92 19.25 11.11
N ILE A 149 -8.64 19.00 12.20
CA ILE A 149 -8.27 17.97 13.19
C ILE A 149 -8.20 16.60 12.52
N SER A 150 -9.18 16.25 11.69
CA SER A 150 -9.20 14.98 10.95
C SER A 150 -8.01 14.86 9.98
N LYS A 151 -7.64 15.95 9.30
CA LYS A 151 -6.46 16.01 8.42
C LYS A 151 -5.17 15.78 9.19
N ASN A 152 -5.00 16.46 10.32
CA ASN A 152 -3.83 16.33 11.18
C ASN A 152 -3.74 14.91 11.74
N PHE A 153 -4.86 14.35 12.22
CA PHE A 153 -4.92 12.98 12.71
C PHE A 153 -4.52 11.96 11.63
N TYR A 154 -4.98 12.12 10.39
CA TYR A 154 -4.50 11.30 9.27
C TYR A 154 -2.99 11.48 9.03
N GLY A 155 -2.50 12.73 9.07
CA GLY A 155 -1.08 13.04 8.96
C GLY A 155 -0.22 12.34 10.01
N ASP A 156 -0.63 12.39 11.28
CA ASP A 156 0.09 11.78 12.40
C ASP A 156 0.12 10.25 12.28
N VAL A 157 -1.05 9.65 12.04
CA VAL A 157 -1.20 8.19 11.87
C VAL A 157 -0.40 7.67 10.66
N THR A 158 -0.26 8.46 9.61
CA THR A 158 0.54 8.09 8.43
C THR A 158 2.02 8.44 8.57
N ALA A 159 2.40 9.42 9.39
CA ALA A 159 3.79 9.73 9.69
C ALA A 159 4.46 8.61 10.49
N GLU A 160 3.75 7.99 11.44
CA GLU A 160 4.25 6.81 12.15
C GLU A 160 4.56 5.64 11.19
N ASN A 161 3.80 5.47 10.10
CA ASN A 161 4.13 4.45 9.09
C ASN A 161 5.54 4.65 8.50
N LYS A 162 6.08 5.88 8.50
CA LYS A 162 7.39 6.23 7.91
C LYS A 162 8.56 6.09 8.88
N ALA A 163 8.30 6.04 10.19
CA ALA A 163 9.33 5.95 11.21
C ALA A 163 9.82 4.51 11.44
N ASP A 164 8.92 3.52 11.29
CA ASP A 164 9.23 2.11 11.61
C ASP A 164 9.95 1.35 10.49
N LYS A 165 9.86 1.80 9.24
CA LYS A 165 10.60 1.28 8.07
C LYS A 165 10.75 2.46 7.09
N THR A 166 11.92 2.66 6.49
CA THR A 166 12.37 3.89 5.78
C THR A 166 11.63 4.24 4.46
N GLY A 167 10.29 4.16 4.44
CA GLY A 167 9.45 4.52 3.29
C GLY A 167 7.94 4.42 3.55
N SER A 168 7.15 4.88 2.57
CA SER A 168 5.68 4.73 2.55
C SER A 168 5.25 3.25 2.60
N PRO A 169 4.02 2.92 3.02
CA PRO A 169 3.52 1.53 3.01
C PRO A 169 3.71 0.83 1.66
N ALA A 170 3.51 1.54 0.54
CA ALA A 170 3.78 1.02 -0.80
C ALA A 170 5.26 0.61 -0.96
N PHE A 171 6.18 1.49 -0.59
CA PHE A 171 7.61 1.18 -0.69
C PHE A 171 8.03 -0.01 0.17
N GLN A 172 7.44 -0.15 1.37
CA GLN A 172 7.72 -1.29 2.26
C GLN A 172 7.36 -2.64 1.62
N ILE A 173 6.27 -2.71 0.85
CA ILE A 173 5.89 -3.94 0.12
C ILE A 173 7.01 -4.35 -0.83
N ILE A 174 7.60 -3.38 -1.54
CA ILE A 174 8.71 -3.64 -2.45
C ILE A 174 9.97 -4.01 -1.68
N GLN A 175 10.37 -3.18 -0.70
CA GLN A 175 11.58 -3.38 0.07
C GLN A 175 11.60 -4.73 0.78
N ASN A 176 10.49 -5.17 1.37
CA ASN A 176 10.43 -6.42 2.12
C ASN A 176 10.51 -7.67 1.22
N ASN A 177 10.16 -7.53 -0.06
CA ASN A 177 10.11 -8.63 -1.04
C ASN A 177 11.25 -8.59 -2.06
N VAL A 178 12.29 -7.79 -1.80
CA VAL A 178 13.52 -7.72 -2.60
C VAL A 178 14.71 -8.05 -1.69
N ILE A 179 15.63 -8.88 -2.17
CA ILE A 179 16.89 -9.18 -1.52
C ILE A 179 18.00 -8.79 -2.49
N ASP A 180 18.98 -7.97 -2.05
CA ASP A 180 20.20 -7.76 -2.83
C ASP A 180 21.07 -9.01 -2.73
N VAL A 181 21.56 -9.51 -3.86
CA VAL A 181 22.43 -10.68 -3.92
C VAL A 181 23.69 -10.49 -3.07
N SER A 182 24.19 -9.25 -2.90
CA SER A 182 25.31 -9.00 -1.98
C SER A 182 24.94 -9.37 -0.54
N THR A 183 23.77 -8.93 -0.08
CA THR A 183 23.24 -9.25 1.25
C THR A 183 22.93 -10.74 1.37
N LEU A 184 22.43 -11.38 0.30
CA LEU A 184 22.20 -12.82 0.27
C LEU A 184 23.52 -13.59 0.53
N LEU A 185 24.57 -13.26 -0.21
CA LEU A 185 25.85 -13.96 -0.15
C LEU A 185 26.68 -13.64 1.09
N GLU A 186 26.42 -12.53 1.77
CA GLU A 186 27.00 -12.22 3.08
C GLU A 186 26.50 -13.15 4.19
N ASN A 187 25.29 -13.69 4.05
CA ASN A 187 24.61 -14.47 5.09
C ASN A 187 24.62 -15.98 4.79
N ASP A 188 24.56 -16.82 5.81
CA ASP A 188 24.40 -18.28 5.65
C ASP A 188 23.07 -18.59 4.93
N PRO A 189 23.04 -19.54 3.96
CA PRO A 189 21.82 -19.92 3.24
C PRO A 189 20.66 -20.28 4.18
N ASN A 190 20.93 -20.92 5.33
CA ASN A 190 19.91 -21.29 6.32
C ASN A 190 19.41 -20.10 7.16
N LYS A 191 20.09 -18.95 7.07
CA LYS A 191 19.76 -17.73 7.82
C LYS A 191 19.12 -16.65 6.95
N VAL A 192 18.99 -16.86 5.64
CA VAL A 192 18.44 -15.87 4.70
C VAL A 192 17.02 -15.44 5.11
N GLU A 193 16.17 -16.38 5.52
CA GLU A 193 14.81 -16.09 5.97
C GLU A 193 14.77 -15.26 7.27
N HIS A 194 15.82 -15.33 8.08
CA HIS A 194 15.96 -14.60 9.34
C HIS A 194 16.53 -13.19 9.16
N ILE A 195 16.90 -12.79 7.94
CA ILE A 195 17.35 -11.44 7.65
C ILE A 195 16.16 -10.48 7.81
N PRO A 196 16.24 -9.50 8.73
CA PRO A 196 15.22 -8.47 8.89
C PRO A 196 14.89 -7.79 7.56
N THR A 197 13.60 -7.54 7.29
CA THR A 197 13.16 -7.09 5.96
C THR A 197 13.74 -5.74 5.56
N ASP A 198 14.01 -4.86 6.52
CA ASP A 198 14.64 -3.55 6.37
C ASP A 198 16.14 -3.63 6.00
N LYS A 199 16.78 -4.80 6.22
CA LYS A 199 18.20 -5.03 5.96
C LYS A 199 18.46 -5.89 4.72
N ARG A 200 17.42 -6.35 4.03
CA ARG A 200 17.54 -7.22 2.85
C ARG A 200 18.13 -6.53 1.63
N ASN A 201 18.00 -5.20 1.56
CA ASN A 201 18.50 -4.39 0.47
C ASN A 201 18.66 -2.93 0.92
N ALA A 202 19.48 -2.17 0.20
CA ALA A 202 19.67 -0.74 0.43
C ALA A 202 18.69 0.15 -0.37
N LEU A 203 17.58 -0.41 -0.88
CA LEU A 203 16.62 0.38 -1.65
C LEU A 203 15.90 1.36 -0.72
N THR A 204 15.69 2.57 -1.23
CA THR A 204 14.91 3.64 -0.61
C THR A 204 13.99 4.22 -1.66
N ALA A 205 12.89 4.87 -1.27
CA ALA A 205 11.99 5.54 -2.22
C ALA A 205 12.72 6.51 -3.17
N LYS A 206 13.84 7.11 -2.71
CA LYS A 206 14.68 8.00 -3.52
C LYS A 206 15.48 7.24 -4.59
N ASN A 207 16.24 6.22 -4.19
CA ASN A 207 17.09 5.48 -5.13
C ASN A 207 16.30 4.50 -6.00
N PHE A 208 15.08 4.13 -5.58
CA PHE A 208 14.20 3.20 -6.30
C PHE A 208 13.86 3.66 -7.72
N LYS A 209 13.65 4.97 -7.89
CA LYS A 209 13.35 5.58 -9.19
C LYS A 209 14.46 5.29 -10.21
N THR A 210 15.70 5.32 -9.74
CA THR A 210 16.92 5.14 -10.54
C THR A 210 17.50 3.74 -10.45
N ALA A 211 16.99 2.88 -9.56
CA ALA A 211 17.47 1.52 -9.39
C ALA A 211 17.24 0.71 -10.67
N ASN A 212 18.34 0.13 -11.18
CA ASN A 212 18.28 -0.82 -12.29
C ASN A 212 17.99 -2.22 -11.74
N ILE A 213 16.72 -2.61 -11.78
CA ILE A 213 16.27 -3.90 -11.24
C ILE A 213 16.56 -5.06 -12.19
N ASN A 214 16.81 -4.76 -13.46
CA ASN A 214 17.42 -5.72 -14.38
C ASN A 214 18.95 -5.76 -14.24
N GLY A 215 19.50 -5.08 -13.22
CA GLY A 215 20.90 -5.18 -12.88
C GLY A 215 21.26 -6.65 -12.64
N ILE A 216 22.23 -7.13 -13.39
CA ILE A 216 22.79 -8.47 -13.24
C ILE A 216 24.18 -8.36 -12.64
N ILE A 217 24.57 -9.42 -11.93
CA ILE A 217 25.96 -9.70 -11.62
C ILE A 217 26.45 -10.63 -12.70
N THR A 218 27.23 -10.06 -13.63
CA THR A 218 27.91 -10.82 -14.68
C THR A 218 29.05 -11.66 -14.10
N PRO A 219 29.49 -12.72 -14.80
CA PRO A 219 30.66 -13.50 -14.39
C PRO A 219 31.91 -12.64 -14.18
N GLU A 220 32.16 -11.66 -15.06
CA GLU A 220 33.29 -10.73 -14.92
C GLU A 220 33.19 -9.86 -13.67
N GLN A 221 32.00 -9.34 -13.37
CA GLN A 221 31.76 -8.54 -12.17
C GLN A 221 31.91 -9.39 -10.90
N ALA A 222 31.42 -10.64 -10.91
CA ALA A 222 31.58 -11.58 -9.82
C ALA A 222 33.08 -11.87 -9.55
N LYS A 223 33.85 -12.14 -10.61
CA LYS A 223 35.31 -12.34 -10.54
C LYS A 223 36.02 -11.10 -10.01
N GLY A 224 35.68 -9.92 -10.51
CA GLY A 224 36.25 -8.65 -10.06
C GLY A 224 35.93 -8.33 -8.59
N MET A 225 34.72 -8.64 -8.11
CA MET A 225 34.34 -8.47 -6.71
C MET A 225 35.07 -9.44 -5.78
N ALA A 226 35.22 -10.71 -6.18
CA ALA A 226 35.94 -11.71 -5.40
C ALA A 226 37.46 -11.45 -5.34
N GLY A 227 38.05 -10.92 -6.43
CA GLY A 227 39.48 -10.64 -6.55
C GLY A 227 39.93 -9.29 -5.98
N ASN A 228 39.01 -8.42 -5.53
CA ASN A 228 39.37 -7.12 -4.98
C ASN A 228 39.75 -7.24 -3.49
N ASP A 229 41.05 -7.32 -3.21
CA ASP A 229 41.56 -7.46 -1.84
C ASP A 229 41.29 -6.25 -0.92
N LYS A 230 40.90 -5.10 -1.48
CA LYS A 230 40.51 -3.90 -0.71
C LYS A 230 39.07 -3.95 -0.18
N SER A 231 38.33 -5.00 -0.48
CA SER A 231 36.89 -5.14 -0.15
C SER A 231 36.61 -5.59 1.29
N GLY A 232 37.60 -6.14 2.01
CA GLY A 232 37.40 -6.68 3.37
C GLY A 232 36.54 -7.95 3.43
N LEU A 233 36.30 -8.62 2.30
CA LEU A 233 35.50 -9.84 2.22
C LEU A 233 36.23 -11.06 2.82
N SER A 234 35.50 -11.87 3.58
CA SER A 234 35.97 -13.18 4.06
C SER A 234 36.16 -14.18 2.90
N ASP A 235 37.00 -15.19 3.10
CA ASP A 235 37.24 -16.23 2.08
C ASP A 235 35.94 -16.91 1.65
N ILE A 236 35.03 -17.16 2.59
CA ILE A 236 33.71 -17.73 2.32
C ILE A 236 32.89 -16.83 1.39
N GLN A 237 32.92 -15.50 1.58
CA GLN A 237 32.22 -14.57 0.71
C GLN A 237 32.85 -14.51 -0.68
N LYS A 238 34.19 -14.56 -0.77
CA LYS A 238 34.90 -14.64 -2.04
C LYS A 238 34.54 -15.91 -2.80
N ASP A 239 34.45 -17.06 -2.14
CA ASP A 239 34.04 -18.33 -2.75
C ASP A 239 32.60 -18.29 -3.24
N ARG A 240 31.69 -17.71 -2.44
CA ARG A 240 30.29 -17.49 -2.83
C ARG A 240 30.15 -16.59 -4.06
N LEU A 241 30.93 -15.52 -4.14
CA LEU A 241 30.96 -14.64 -5.31
C LEU A 241 31.55 -15.36 -6.53
N LYS A 242 32.64 -16.12 -6.36
CA LYS A 242 33.23 -16.91 -7.45
C LYS A 242 32.23 -17.91 -8.04
N ALA A 243 31.36 -18.50 -7.21
CA ALA A 243 30.34 -19.43 -7.67
C ALA A 243 29.34 -18.80 -8.65
N LEU A 244 29.07 -17.49 -8.57
CA LEU A 244 28.17 -16.79 -9.50
C LEU A 244 28.70 -16.70 -10.94
N GLN A 245 29.95 -17.11 -11.20
CA GLN A 245 30.49 -17.27 -12.55
C GLN A 245 29.94 -18.52 -13.26
N TYR A 246 29.29 -19.41 -12.52
CA TYR A 246 28.80 -20.70 -13.00
C TYR A 246 27.29 -20.79 -12.84
N ARG A 247 26.65 -21.63 -13.65
CA ARG A 247 25.26 -22.06 -13.49
C ARG A 247 25.19 -23.58 -13.36
N LEU A 248 24.13 -24.11 -12.75
CA LEU A 248 23.92 -25.55 -12.69
C LEU A 248 23.23 -26.04 -13.97
N GLU A 249 23.78 -27.10 -14.56
CA GLU A 249 23.14 -27.86 -15.64
C GLU A 249 23.14 -29.35 -15.28
N LEU A 250 22.25 -30.12 -15.91
CA LEU A 250 22.22 -31.57 -15.74
C LEU A 250 23.19 -32.21 -16.73
N ASP A 251 24.03 -33.11 -16.24
CA ASP A 251 24.79 -34.01 -17.09
C ASP A 251 23.89 -35.10 -17.70
N ASP A 252 24.45 -35.90 -18.60
CA ASP A 252 23.74 -37.01 -19.27
C ASP A 252 23.21 -38.07 -18.28
N ASN A 253 23.69 -38.07 -17.03
CA ASN A 253 23.26 -38.97 -15.96
C ASN A 253 22.25 -38.31 -15.00
N GLY A 254 21.83 -37.07 -15.28
CA GLY A 254 20.89 -36.31 -14.47
C GLY A 254 21.50 -35.72 -13.18
N LYS A 255 22.83 -35.62 -13.10
CA LYS A 255 23.53 -34.98 -11.97
C LYS A 255 23.79 -33.51 -12.28
N GLU A 256 23.54 -32.65 -11.29
CA GLU A 256 23.87 -31.22 -11.39
C GLU A 256 25.39 -31.00 -11.43
N ILE A 257 25.87 -30.34 -12.48
CA ILE A 257 27.25 -29.93 -12.69
C ILE A 257 27.33 -28.41 -12.89
N PRO A 258 28.38 -27.73 -12.39
CA PRO A 258 28.55 -26.31 -12.60
C PRO A 258 29.16 -26.05 -13.98
N VAL A 259 28.47 -25.30 -14.83
CA VAL A 259 28.94 -24.89 -16.16
C VAL A 259 29.25 -23.40 -16.14
N GLN A 260 30.42 -23.00 -16.65
CA GLN A 260 30.79 -21.59 -16.67
C GLN A 260 29.81 -20.80 -17.56
N ILE A 261 29.32 -19.67 -17.05
CA ILE A 261 28.42 -18.80 -17.82
C ILE A 261 29.25 -18.08 -18.86
N SER A 262 29.04 -18.39 -20.13
CA SER A 262 29.63 -17.67 -21.26
C SER A 262 28.54 -17.17 -22.22
N ASP A 263 28.62 -15.89 -22.57
CA ASP A 263 27.80 -15.29 -23.63
C ASP A 263 28.52 -15.47 -24.97
N GLU A 264 28.52 -16.69 -25.50
CA GLU A 264 29.08 -16.98 -26.83
C GLU A 264 28.00 -16.93 -27.94
N GLY A 265 28.41 -16.56 -29.15
CA GLY A 265 27.52 -16.49 -30.32
C GLY A 265 26.61 -15.25 -30.38
N LEU A 266 25.41 -15.40 -30.97
CA LEU A 266 24.45 -14.30 -31.17
C LEU A 266 23.95 -13.69 -29.84
N ALA A 267 24.02 -14.44 -28.74
CA ALA A 267 23.65 -13.99 -27.40
C ALA A 267 24.42 -12.73 -26.96
N LYS A 268 25.73 -12.66 -27.25
CA LYS A 268 26.63 -11.56 -26.90
C LYS A 268 26.18 -10.17 -27.39
N TYR A 269 25.43 -10.14 -28.49
CA TYR A 269 24.96 -8.90 -29.12
C TYR A 269 23.55 -8.51 -28.71
N VAL A 270 22.81 -9.39 -28.02
CA VAL A 270 21.39 -9.21 -27.70
C VAL A 270 21.17 -9.03 -26.20
N TYR A 271 21.96 -9.72 -25.35
CA TYR A 271 21.83 -9.64 -23.90
C TYR A 271 23.12 -10.05 -23.20
N THR A 272 23.19 -9.78 -21.89
CA THR A 272 24.29 -10.23 -21.03
C THR A 272 23.73 -11.17 -19.98
N SER A 273 24.34 -12.35 -19.82
CA SER A 273 23.91 -13.36 -18.86
C SER A 273 24.50 -13.15 -17.48
N GLY A 274 23.76 -13.57 -16.46
CA GLY A 274 24.23 -13.57 -15.09
C GLY A 274 23.09 -13.76 -14.10
N TYR A 275 23.40 -13.63 -12.82
CA TYR A 275 22.41 -13.66 -11.76
C TYR A 275 21.84 -12.26 -11.52
N ARG A 276 20.53 -12.16 -11.27
CA ARG A 276 19.92 -10.89 -10.92
C ARG A 276 20.51 -10.36 -9.62
N ARG A 277 20.89 -9.08 -9.62
CA ARG A 277 21.32 -8.37 -8.40
C ARG A 277 20.18 -8.27 -7.40
N TYR A 278 18.99 -7.94 -7.86
CA TYR A 278 17.80 -7.82 -7.03
C TYR A 278 16.93 -9.05 -7.20
N ILE A 279 17.06 -9.98 -6.26
CA ILE A 279 16.22 -11.17 -6.16
C ILE A 279 14.87 -10.71 -5.63
N SER A 280 13.81 -10.97 -6.38
CA SER A 280 12.48 -10.48 -6.02
C SER A 280 11.41 -11.51 -6.35
N SER A 281 10.24 -11.33 -5.72
CA SER A 281 9.03 -12.08 -6.04
C SER A 281 8.00 -11.14 -6.65
N PRO A 282 8.06 -10.84 -7.97
CA PRO A 282 7.22 -9.81 -8.58
C PRO A 282 5.72 -10.05 -8.39
N GLY A 283 5.26 -11.30 -8.45
CA GLY A 283 3.85 -11.63 -8.21
C GLY A 283 3.36 -11.27 -6.80
N ILE A 284 4.22 -11.44 -5.79
CA ILE A 284 3.93 -11.09 -4.39
C ILE A 284 3.87 -9.58 -4.23
N ILE A 285 4.84 -8.86 -4.81
CA ILE A 285 4.86 -7.39 -4.80
C ILE A 285 3.61 -6.83 -5.50
N LEU A 286 3.30 -7.33 -6.70
CA LEU A 286 2.12 -6.91 -7.47
C LEU A 286 0.82 -7.17 -6.70
N ALA A 287 0.69 -8.32 -6.03
CA ALA A 287 -0.48 -8.62 -5.20
C ALA A 287 -0.59 -7.65 -4.02
N GLY A 288 0.51 -7.39 -3.30
CA GLY A 288 0.54 -6.45 -2.18
C GLY A 288 0.20 -5.02 -2.60
N GLU A 289 0.84 -4.53 -3.65
CA GLU A 289 0.62 -3.18 -4.18
C GLU A 289 -0.81 -3.01 -4.72
N THR A 290 -1.36 -4.02 -5.39
CA THR A 290 -2.76 -4.01 -5.85
C THR A 290 -3.73 -3.99 -4.67
N SER A 291 -3.48 -4.80 -3.65
CA SER A 291 -4.26 -4.83 -2.41
C SER A 291 -4.29 -3.44 -1.76
N LEU A 292 -3.12 -2.80 -1.63
CA LEU A 292 -2.98 -1.45 -1.09
C LEU A 292 -3.71 -0.41 -1.94
N ALA A 293 -3.66 -0.50 -3.27
CA ALA A 293 -4.37 0.42 -4.17
C ALA A 293 -5.89 0.35 -3.98
N VAL A 294 -6.44 -0.87 -3.88
CA VAL A 294 -7.87 -1.08 -3.63
C VAL A 294 -8.27 -0.51 -2.27
N ALA A 295 -7.46 -0.75 -1.24
CA ALA A 295 -7.70 -0.20 0.09
C ALA A 295 -7.65 1.34 0.10
N TYR A 296 -6.63 1.95 -0.52
CA TYR A 296 -6.53 3.41 -0.59
C TYR A 296 -7.68 4.05 -1.40
N LEU A 297 -8.09 3.46 -2.52
CA LEU A 297 -9.25 3.94 -3.27
C LEU A 297 -10.51 3.91 -2.39
N PHE A 298 -10.74 2.81 -1.67
CA PHE A 298 -11.85 2.70 -0.74
C PHE A 298 -11.85 3.81 0.31
N ILE A 299 -10.71 4.01 0.98
CA ILE A 299 -10.55 5.06 1.99
C ILE A 299 -10.77 6.45 1.39
N LEU A 300 -10.21 6.71 0.20
CA LEU A 300 -10.37 7.98 -0.50
C LEU A 300 -11.85 8.29 -0.79
N PHE A 301 -12.60 7.32 -1.33
CA PHE A 301 -14.03 7.49 -1.61
C PHE A 301 -14.83 7.80 -0.35
N THR A 302 -14.57 7.08 0.75
CA THR A 302 -15.23 7.32 2.05
C THR A 302 -14.96 8.74 2.55
N ILE A 303 -13.68 9.14 2.57
CA ILE A 303 -13.27 10.45 3.10
C ILE A 303 -13.85 11.57 2.24
N VAL A 304 -13.67 11.52 0.91
CA VAL A 304 -14.18 12.55 0.00
C VAL A 304 -15.69 12.72 0.14
N THR A 305 -16.44 11.61 0.19
CA THR A 305 -17.90 11.68 0.29
C THR A 305 -18.32 12.26 1.65
N CYS A 306 -17.70 11.81 2.75
CA CYS A 306 -17.98 12.32 4.08
C CYS A 306 -17.68 13.83 4.20
N ILE A 307 -16.61 14.32 3.56
CA ILE A 307 -16.28 15.76 3.54
C ILE A 307 -17.32 16.55 2.78
N ILE A 308 -17.75 16.08 1.60
CA ILE A 308 -18.81 16.73 0.82
C ILE A 308 -20.12 16.77 1.63
N GLU A 309 -20.48 15.65 2.28
CA GLU A 309 -21.65 15.59 3.16
C GLU A 309 -21.55 16.58 4.32
N LEU A 310 -20.38 16.69 4.97
CA LEU A 310 -20.14 17.67 6.04
C LEU A 310 -20.31 19.12 5.54
N VAL A 311 -19.86 19.42 4.32
CA VAL A 311 -20.08 20.72 3.69
C VAL A 311 -21.57 20.99 3.49
N PHE A 312 -22.35 20.01 3.02
CA PHE A 312 -23.80 20.16 2.93
C PHE A 312 -24.47 20.30 4.30
N LYS A 313 -23.98 19.59 5.33
CA LYS A 313 -24.49 19.67 6.71
C LYS A 313 -24.36 21.06 7.30
N LYS A 314 -23.42 21.91 6.84
CA LYS A 314 -23.38 23.34 7.22
C LYS A 314 -24.72 24.01 6.95
N PHE A 315 -25.32 23.81 5.78
CA PHE A 315 -26.57 24.43 5.37
C PHE A 315 -27.77 23.92 6.19
N TYR A 316 -27.91 22.60 6.35
CA TYR A 316 -29.01 22.03 7.11
C TYR A 316 -28.93 22.35 8.60
N LEU A 317 -27.72 22.51 9.15
CA LEU A 317 -27.51 22.94 10.53
C LEU A 317 -28.13 24.32 10.79
N VAL A 318 -27.93 25.27 9.87
CA VAL A 318 -28.51 26.62 9.94
C VAL A 318 -30.04 26.57 9.85
N ILE A 319 -30.59 25.74 8.97
CA ILE A 319 -32.04 25.55 8.85
C ILE A 319 -32.62 24.90 10.11
N ALA A 320 -31.99 23.86 10.65
CA ALA A 320 -32.40 23.20 11.88
C ALA A 320 -32.36 24.16 13.07
N ALA A 321 -31.31 24.98 13.17
CA ALA A 321 -31.17 26.01 14.19
C ALA A 321 -32.24 27.09 14.12
N SER A 322 -32.63 27.52 12.91
CA SER A 322 -33.63 28.58 12.74
C SER A 322 -35.10 28.13 12.86
N THR A 323 -35.38 26.82 12.90
CA THR A 323 -36.75 26.27 12.81
C THR A 323 -37.25 25.48 14.01
N ASP A 324 -36.44 25.26 15.05
CA ASP A 324 -36.82 24.46 16.23
C ASP A 324 -36.33 25.06 17.54
N PHE A 325 -36.92 26.18 17.96
CA PHE A 325 -36.67 26.74 19.29
C PHE A 325 -37.50 26.08 20.40
N GLU A 326 -38.53 25.30 20.06
CA GLU A 326 -39.42 24.72 21.08
C GLU A 326 -38.77 23.53 21.79
N THR A 327 -38.31 22.56 21.01
CA THR A 327 -37.82 21.28 21.53
C THR A 327 -36.31 21.14 21.39
N GLY A 328 -35.73 21.81 20.39
CA GLY A 328 -34.31 21.69 20.05
C GLY A 328 -33.93 20.32 19.48
N GLN A 329 -34.90 19.46 19.18
CA GLN A 329 -34.68 18.12 18.67
C GLN A 329 -34.00 18.13 17.30
N ARG A 330 -34.38 19.05 16.41
CA ARG A 330 -33.76 19.17 15.08
C ARG A 330 -32.29 19.61 15.17
N MET A 331 -31.99 20.59 16.02
CA MET A 331 -30.61 21.00 16.28
C MET A 331 -29.78 19.85 16.85
N LYS A 332 -30.31 19.15 17.85
CA LYS A 332 -29.64 18.00 18.45
C LYS A 332 -29.39 16.90 17.41
N SER A 333 -30.38 16.58 16.59
CA SER A 333 -30.25 15.60 15.51
C SER A 333 -29.20 16.01 14.47
N ALA A 334 -29.14 17.30 14.10
CA ALA A 334 -28.14 17.81 13.17
C ALA A 334 -26.73 17.73 13.75
N ILE A 335 -26.55 18.05 15.04
CA ILE A 335 -25.26 17.89 15.74
C ILE A 335 -24.88 16.42 15.80
N GLU A 336 -25.80 15.53 16.19
CA GLU A 336 -25.54 14.08 16.25
C GLU A 336 -25.11 13.54 14.89
N ASP A 337 -25.72 13.98 13.80
CA ASP A 337 -25.34 13.59 12.44
C ASP A 337 -23.96 14.12 12.00
N ILE A 338 -23.61 15.35 12.38
CA ILE A 338 -22.26 15.90 12.17
C ILE A 338 -21.23 15.13 12.98
N SER A 339 -21.51 14.84 14.26
CA SER A 339 -20.62 14.05 15.12
C SER A 339 -20.40 12.64 14.55
N ARG A 340 -21.45 12.02 14.01
CA ARG A 340 -21.36 10.74 13.31
C ARG A 340 -20.43 10.79 12.11
N SER A 341 -20.50 11.82 11.27
CA SER A 341 -19.56 12.02 10.15
C SER A 341 -18.11 12.13 10.60
N PHE A 342 -17.83 12.86 11.68
CA PHE A 342 -16.47 12.95 12.23
C PHE A 342 -15.99 11.63 12.82
N LEU A 343 -16.87 10.88 13.50
CA LEU A 343 -16.55 9.53 13.96
C LEU A 343 -16.21 8.62 12.78
N LEU A 344 -16.96 8.69 11.67
CA LEU A 344 -16.64 7.93 10.46
C LEU A 344 -15.26 8.29 9.91
N LEU A 345 -14.90 9.59 9.83
CA LEU A 345 -13.56 10.00 9.41
C LEU A 345 -12.48 9.40 10.32
N ALA A 346 -12.63 9.55 11.64
CA ALA A 346 -11.67 9.05 12.62
C ALA A 346 -11.48 7.53 12.51
N PHE A 347 -12.57 6.76 12.43
CA PHE A 347 -12.49 5.31 12.28
C PHE A 347 -11.94 4.89 10.93
N THR A 348 -12.28 5.58 9.84
CA THR A 348 -11.72 5.31 8.51
C THR A 348 -10.19 5.47 8.50
N ILE A 349 -9.67 6.50 9.19
CA ILE A 349 -8.24 6.73 9.35
C ILE A 349 -7.58 5.60 10.18
N LEU A 350 -8.22 5.19 11.28
CA LEU A 350 -7.75 4.08 12.12
C LEU A 350 -7.78 2.73 11.38
N GLU A 351 -8.84 2.47 10.63
CA GLU A 351 -8.98 1.27 9.79
C GLU A 351 -7.86 1.17 8.77
N LEU A 352 -7.50 2.30 8.12
CA LEU A 352 -6.36 2.32 7.21
C LEU A 352 -5.05 1.97 7.92
N ARG A 353 -4.82 2.49 9.14
CA ARG A 353 -3.61 2.16 9.91
C ARG A 353 -3.55 0.70 10.31
N ILE A 354 -4.66 0.14 10.76
CA ILE A 354 -4.76 -1.29 11.08
C ILE A 354 -4.47 -2.11 9.83
N TYR A 355 -5.03 -1.71 8.68
CA TYR A 355 -4.77 -2.35 7.39
C TYR A 355 -3.29 -2.31 7.01
N THR A 356 -2.61 -1.15 7.06
CA THR A 356 -1.19 -1.05 6.68
C THR A 356 -0.28 -1.82 7.64
N LEU A 357 -0.60 -1.85 8.93
CA LEU A 357 0.10 -2.67 9.93
C LEU A 357 -0.05 -4.18 9.64
N MET A 358 -1.27 -4.64 9.40
CA MET A 358 -1.52 -6.04 9.06
C MET A 358 -0.87 -6.44 7.73
N LEU A 359 -0.90 -5.55 6.73
CA LEU A 359 -0.24 -5.75 5.44
C LEU A 359 1.28 -5.95 5.61
N SER A 360 1.91 -5.09 6.42
CA SER A 360 3.34 -5.21 6.74
C SER A 360 3.63 -6.51 7.49
N GLY A 361 2.81 -6.86 8.49
CA GLY A 361 2.97 -8.10 9.27
C GLY A 361 2.79 -9.37 8.42
N ILE A 362 1.82 -9.41 7.51
CA ILE A 362 1.64 -10.52 6.55
C ILE A 362 2.86 -10.60 5.61
N GLY A 363 3.39 -9.45 5.17
CA GLY A 363 4.64 -9.37 4.41
C GLY A 363 5.83 -9.94 5.17
N ASP A 364 5.99 -9.60 6.44
CA ASP A 364 7.08 -10.09 7.29
C ASP A 364 6.98 -11.61 7.53
N LEU A 365 5.76 -12.14 7.73
CA LEU A 365 5.53 -13.59 7.85
C LEU A 365 5.90 -14.34 6.56
N HIS A 366 5.57 -13.78 5.39
CA HIS A 366 5.93 -14.37 4.10
C HIS A 366 7.44 -14.30 3.86
N ALA A 367 8.05 -13.15 4.15
CA ALA A 367 9.48 -12.94 4.02
C ALA A 367 10.29 -13.90 4.91
N ALA A 368 9.77 -14.24 6.09
CA ALA A 368 10.38 -15.18 7.04
C ALA A 368 10.05 -16.67 6.77
N GLY A 369 9.47 -17.01 5.60
CA GLY A 369 9.15 -18.39 5.23
C GLY A 369 8.01 -19.04 6.04
N LYS A 370 7.35 -18.30 6.94
CA LYS A 370 6.29 -18.83 7.83
C LYS A 370 4.98 -19.07 7.12
N ILE A 371 4.72 -18.35 6.02
CA ILE A 371 3.58 -18.57 5.14
C ILE A 371 4.08 -18.63 3.69
N ASN A 372 3.47 -19.48 2.88
CA ASN A 372 3.78 -19.57 1.46
C ASN A 372 3.11 -18.43 0.66
N GLY A 373 3.54 -18.25 -0.59
CA GLY A 373 3.01 -17.19 -1.46
C GLY A 373 1.51 -17.27 -1.73
N PHE A 374 0.93 -18.48 -1.76
CA PHE A 374 -0.51 -18.65 -1.94
C PHE A 374 -1.29 -18.11 -0.73
N LEU A 375 -0.88 -18.50 0.49
CA LEU A 375 -1.50 -18.02 1.72
C LEU A 375 -1.30 -16.52 1.91
N TYR A 376 -0.16 -15.96 1.48
CA TYR A 376 0.05 -14.52 1.42
C TYR A 376 -1.03 -13.84 0.57
N VAL A 377 -1.23 -14.27 -0.68
CA VAL A 377 -2.25 -13.67 -1.58
C VAL A 377 -3.66 -13.81 -1.00
N VAL A 378 -4.01 -14.97 -0.45
CA VAL A 378 -5.31 -15.18 0.22
C VAL A 378 -5.48 -14.22 1.40
N ALA A 379 -4.44 -14.05 2.21
CA ALA A 379 -4.47 -13.14 3.36
C ALA A 379 -4.67 -11.68 2.93
N LEU A 380 -4.05 -11.24 1.82
CA LEU A 380 -4.28 -9.90 1.26
C LEU A 380 -5.73 -9.66 0.82
N ILE A 381 -6.31 -10.64 0.13
CA ILE A 381 -7.72 -10.57 -0.31
C ILE A 381 -8.64 -10.49 0.91
N VAL A 382 -8.43 -11.37 1.90
CA VAL A 382 -9.22 -11.40 3.13
C VAL A 382 -9.04 -10.11 3.94
N LEU A 383 -7.82 -9.59 4.03
CA LEU A 383 -7.52 -8.33 4.72
C LEU A 383 -8.24 -7.15 4.07
N THR A 384 -8.23 -7.08 2.73
CA THR A 384 -8.94 -6.03 2.01
C THR A 384 -10.45 -6.17 2.20
N ILE A 385 -11.01 -7.39 2.13
CA ILE A 385 -12.44 -7.65 2.42
C ILE A 385 -12.77 -7.27 3.88
N ALA A 386 -11.88 -7.56 4.82
CA ALA A 386 -12.06 -7.22 6.23
C ALA A 386 -12.09 -5.70 6.45
N LEU A 387 -11.30 -4.92 5.70
CA LEU A 387 -11.37 -3.46 5.71
C LEU A 387 -12.77 -2.97 5.32
N PHE A 388 -13.34 -3.50 4.23
CA PHE A 388 -14.72 -3.17 3.82
C PHE A 388 -15.76 -3.54 4.89
N LYS A 389 -15.65 -4.73 5.49
CA LYS A 389 -16.57 -5.20 6.55
C LYS A 389 -16.40 -4.44 7.87
N GLY A 390 -15.18 -4.04 8.20
CA GLY A 390 -14.87 -3.21 9.37
C GLY A 390 -15.62 -1.89 9.30
N SER A 391 -15.53 -1.22 8.15
CA SER A 391 -16.21 0.06 7.91
C SER A 391 -17.74 -0.04 8.04
N GLN A 392 -18.33 -1.14 7.55
CA GLN A 392 -19.77 -1.42 7.73
C GLN A 392 -20.13 -1.74 9.19
N SER A 393 -19.21 -2.32 9.97
CA SER A 393 -19.43 -2.59 11.39
C SER A 393 -19.42 -1.29 12.20
N VAL A 394 -18.50 -0.38 11.89
CA VAL A 394 -18.48 0.99 12.46
C VAL A 394 -19.80 1.71 12.14
N THR A 395 -20.26 1.64 10.88
CA THR A 395 -21.56 2.15 10.43
C THR A 395 -22.70 1.62 11.32
N LYS A 396 -22.73 0.32 11.60
CA LYS A 396 -23.77 -0.33 12.41
C LYS A 396 -23.73 0.08 13.89
N ILE A 397 -22.54 0.20 14.47
CA ILE A 397 -22.36 0.50 15.90
C ILE A 397 -22.67 1.97 16.19
N PHE A 398 -22.15 2.87 15.36
CA PHE A 398 -22.24 4.32 15.60
C PHE A 398 -23.37 4.98 14.81
N GLY A 399 -24.10 4.21 14.01
CA GLY A 399 -25.23 4.70 13.22
C GLY A 399 -24.82 5.72 12.15
N VAL A 400 -23.61 5.58 11.59
CA VAL A 400 -23.08 6.47 10.55
C VAL A 400 -23.34 5.85 9.19
N ASP A 401 -24.12 6.48 8.33
CA ASP A 401 -24.29 5.98 6.97
C ASP A 401 -22.99 6.16 6.19
N THR A 402 -22.42 5.04 5.74
CA THR A 402 -21.34 5.07 4.75
C THR A 402 -21.96 5.01 3.36
N SER A 403 -21.55 5.92 2.49
CA SER A 403 -21.95 5.95 1.07
C SER A 403 -21.59 4.63 0.34
N LEU A 404 -20.71 3.83 0.94
CA LEU A 404 -20.30 2.50 0.53
C LEU A 404 -21.36 1.40 0.71
N LYS A 405 -22.33 1.54 1.61
CA LYS A 405 -23.39 0.54 1.80
C LYS A 405 -24.18 0.28 0.50
N ASN A 406 -24.25 1.30 -0.37
CA ASN A 406 -24.85 1.24 -1.70
C ASN A 406 -23.83 0.94 -2.81
N GLY A 407 -22.61 1.49 -2.74
CA GLY A 407 -21.54 1.26 -3.73
C GLY A 407 -20.87 -0.12 -3.66
N SER A 408 -20.78 -0.74 -2.49
CA SER A 408 -20.12 -2.03 -2.28
C SER A 408 -20.89 -3.20 -2.92
N ASN A 409 -22.22 -3.13 -2.93
CA ASN A 409 -23.05 -4.11 -3.63
C ASN A 409 -22.86 -4.00 -5.15
N SER A 410 -22.57 -2.80 -5.66
CA SER A 410 -22.24 -2.57 -7.08
C SER A 410 -20.84 -3.07 -7.44
N LEU A 411 -19.83 -2.87 -6.57
CA LEU A 411 -18.47 -3.39 -6.80
C LEU A 411 -18.41 -4.92 -6.66
N LEU A 412 -19.02 -5.49 -5.62
CA LEU A 412 -19.12 -6.95 -5.45
C LEU A 412 -19.92 -7.60 -6.59
N SER A 413 -20.96 -6.95 -7.11
CA SER A 413 -21.67 -7.41 -8.30
C SER A 413 -20.85 -7.25 -9.58
N MET A 414 -20.03 -6.20 -9.74
CA MET A 414 -19.07 -6.10 -10.85
C MET A 414 -18.00 -7.20 -10.80
N PHE A 415 -17.47 -7.53 -9.62
CA PHE A 415 -16.55 -8.66 -9.44
C PHE A 415 -17.25 -10.01 -9.75
N ALA A 416 -18.51 -10.18 -9.36
CA ALA A 416 -19.31 -11.34 -9.71
C ALA A 416 -19.60 -11.41 -11.23
N LEU A 417 -19.92 -10.28 -11.87
CA LEU A 417 -20.14 -10.17 -13.31
C LEU A 417 -18.86 -10.45 -14.12
N GLY A 418 -17.69 -10.02 -13.64
CA GLY A 418 -16.40 -10.36 -14.23
C GLY A 418 -16.09 -11.87 -14.19
N ASN A 419 -16.53 -12.57 -13.14
CA ASN A 419 -16.45 -14.03 -13.06
C ASN A 419 -17.50 -14.74 -13.92
N ILE A 420 -18.68 -14.15 -14.14
CA ILE A 420 -19.68 -14.68 -15.07
C ILE A 420 -19.21 -14.50 -16.52
N ALA A 421 -18.64 -13.35 -16.88
CA ALA A 421 -18.09 -13.10 -18.22
C ALA A 421 -16.94 -14.06 -18.59
N LYS A 422 -16.17 -14.55 -17.61
CA LYS A 422 -15.15 -15.59 -17.80
C LYS A 422 -15.70 -17.00 -18.06
N ASN A 423 -16.95 -17.27 -17.69
CA ASN A 423 -17.59 -18.57 -17.89
C ASN A 423 -18.54 -18.59 -19.11
N VAL A 424 -18.63 -17.50 -19.86
CA VAL A 424 -19.47 -17.35 -21.06
C VAL A 424 -18.63 -16.92 -22.28
N GLY A 425 -17.30 -16.91 -22.16
CA GLY A 425 -16.34 -16.58 -23.23
C GLY A 425 -15.61 -17.81 -23.74
#